data_AF-A0A330LA06-F1
#
_entry.id   AF-A0A330LA06-F1
#
_cell.length_a   1.000
_cell.length_b   1.000
_cell.length_c   1.000
_cell.angle_alpha   90.00
_cell.angle_beta   90.00
_cell.angle_gamma   90.00
#
_symmetry.space_group_name_H-M   'P 1'
#
loop_
_entity.id
_entity.type
_entity.pdbx_description
1 polymer ?
#
loop_
_entity_poly.entity_id
_entity_poly.type
_entity_poly.pdbx_seq_one_letter_code
_entity_poly.pdbx_strand_id
1 'polypeptide(L)'
;MAGGGSGQGLYEHLYKRFFEHREDHQGYDFQHAPGGSSAPPSVTFVQKLRWWTWDRWRRRKQILAERDRLQQDIVSIRRNSSPGSNL
;
A
#
# COMPACT_ATOMS: atom_id res chain seq x y z
N MET A 1 -20.21 25.46 -18.17
CA MET A 1 -21.37 24.76 -18.77
C MET A 1 -20.87 23.44 -19.34
N ALA A 2 -21.11 22.32 -18.65
CA ALA A 2 -20.93 20.98 -19.20
C ALA A 2 -22.29 20.28 -19.05
N GLY A 3 -22.89 19.96 -20.19
CA GLY A 3 -24.22 19.38 -20.28
C GLY A 3 -24.18 17.88 -20.49
N GLY A 4 -25.30 17.26 -20.12
CA GLY A 4 -25.79 16.02 -20.71
C GLY A 4 -25.54 14.74 -19.91
N GLY A 5 -26.62 14.16 -19.38
CA GLY A 5 -26.70 12.72 -19.11
C GLY A 5 -27.24 12.35 -17.74
N SER A 6 -28.57 12.28 -17.61
CA SER A 6 -29.33 11.46 -16.65
C SER A 6 -28.76 11.31 -15.23
N GLY A 7 -29.13 12.24 -14.34
CA GLY A 7 -29.58 11.97 -12.96
C GLY A 7 -28.74 11.15 -11.98
N GLN A 8 -27.59 10.59 -12.37
CA GLN A 8 -26.75 9.77 -11.52
C GLN A 8 -25.47 10.53 -11.23
N GLY A 9 -25.33 10.98 -9.98
CA GLY A 9 -24.09 11.61 -9.53
C GLY A 9 -22.90 10.69 -9.80
N LEU A 10 -21.74 11.27 -10.10
CA LEU A 10 -20.48 10.56 -10.40
C LEU A 10 -20.15 9.43 -9.41
N TYR A 11 -20.64 9.54 -8.18
CA TYR A 11 -20.39 8.60 -7.08
C TYR A 11 -21.66 7.88 -6.58
N GLU A 12 -22.81 8.09 -7.20
CA GLU A 12 -24.09 7.58 -6.70
C GLU A 12 -24.14 6.05 -6.61
N HIS A 13 -23.53 5.37 -7.59
CA HIS A 13 -23.41 3.91 -7.60
C HIS A 13 -22.53 3.38 -6.45
N LEU A 14 -21.53 4.15 -6.00
CA LEU A 14 -20.68 3.78 -4.86
C LEU A 14 -21.47 3.89 -3.55
N TYR A 15 -22.19 5.00 -3.38
CA TYR A 15 -23.00 5.21 -2.18
C TYR A 15 -24.19 4.25 -2.12
N LYS A 16 -24.86 3.98 -3.25
CA LYS A 16 -25.99 3.05 -3.29
C LYS A 16 -25.59 1.64 -2.83
N ARG A 17 -24.47 1.11 -3.34
CA ARG A 17 -23.94 -0.20 -2.92
C ARG A 17 -23.56 -0.21 -1.43
N PHE A 18 -23.00 0.88 -0.92
CA PHE A 18 -22.70 1.00 0.50
C PHE A 18 -23.96 0.95 1.37
N PHE A 19 -25.03 1.65 0.97
CA PHE A 19 -26.30 1.63 1.72
C PHE A 19 -27.01 0.28 1.66
N GLU A 20 -26.92 -0.44 0.54
CA GLU A 20 -27.47 -1.80 0.39
C GLU A 20 -26.81 -2.81 1.35
N HIS A 21 -25.52 -2.63 1.66
CA HIS A 21 -24.73 -3.53 2.53
C HIS A 21 -24.35 -2.90 3.87
N ARG A 22 -25.03 -1.83 4.28
CA ARG A 22 -24.71 -1.08 5.51
C ARG A 22 -24.69 -1.98 6.75
N GLU A 23 -25.62 -2.92 6.85
CA GLU A 23 -25.77 -3.79 8.01
C GLU A 23 -24.80 -4.99 7.98
N ASP A 24 -24.23 -5.31 6.82
CA ASP A 24 -23.28 -6.41 6.63
C ASP A 24 -21.82 -6.01 6.95
N HIS A 25 -21.57 -4.70 7.05
CA HIS A 25 -20.22 -4.16 7.25
C HIS A 25 -20.08 -3.57 8.66
N GLN A 26 -19.34 -4.26 9.51
CA GLN A 26 -18.77 -3.67 10.72
C GLN A 26 -17.85 -2.52 10.26
N GLY A 27 -18.20 -1.28 10.60
CA GLY A 27 -17.42 -0.10 10.24
C GLY A 27 -15.99 -0.17 10.79
N TYR A 28 -15.12 0.70 10.30
CA TYR A 28 -13.80 0.85 10.89
C TYR A 28 -13.94 1.33 12.33
N ASP A 29 -13.58 0.47 13.29
CA ASP A 29 -13.55 0.87 14.70
C ASP A 29 -12.35 1.79 14.91
N PHE A 30 -12.62 3.09 14.98
CA PHE A 30 -11.62 4.12 15.23
C PHE A 30 -10.86 3.92 16.55
N GLN A 31 -11.40 3.14 17.48
CA GLN A 31 -10.76 2.81 18.76
C GLN A 31 -9.92 1.53 18.69
N HIS A 32 -10.20 0.65 17.72
CA HIS A 32 -9.40 -0.56 17.45
C HIS A 32 -8.60 -0.39 16.16
N ALA A 33 -7.58 0.47 16.20
CA ALA A 33 -6.50 0.36 15.24
C ALA A 33 -5.91 -1.06 15.37
N PRO A 34 -5.70 -1.81 14.27
CA PRO A 34 -5.03 -3.10 14.34
C PRO A 34 -3.69 -2.89 15.03
N GLY A 35 -3.56 -3.46 16.24
CA GLY A 35 -2.39 -3.27 17.09
C GLY A 35 -1.15 -3.77 16.36
N GLY A 36 -0.33 -2.84 15.88
CA GLY A 36 0.86 -3.20 15.10
C GLY A 36 1.28 -2.12 14.11
N SER A 37 1.53 -0.90 14.59
CA SER A 37 2.35 0.04 13.80
C SER A 37 3.82 -0.35 13.96
N SER A 38 4.22 -1.52 13.45
CA SER A 38 5.64 -1.80 13.25
C SER A 38 6.13 -0.87 12.16
N ALA A 39 6.99 0.08 12.53
CA ALA A 39 7.67 0.89 11.54
C ALA A 39 8.34 -0.05 10.53
N PRO A 40 8.13 0.15 9.22
CA PRO A 40 8.78 -0.68 8.23
C PRO A 40 10.30 -0.57 8.44
N PRO A 41 11.05 -1.68 8.30
CA PRO A 41 12.49 -1.66 8.48
C PRO A 41 13.11 -0.60 7.57
N SER A 42 13.59 0.49 8.18
CA SER A 42 14.26 1.55 7.43
C SER A 42 15.66 1.06 7.12
N VAL A 43 16.04 1.04 5.84
CA VAL A 43 17.39 0.65 5.43
C VAL A 43 18.38 1.68 5.95
N THR A 44 19.12 1.35 7.00
CA THR A 44 20.17 2.20 7.55
C THR A 44 21.44 2.02 6.73
N PHE A 45 21.84 3.05 5.98
CA PHE A 45 23.12 3.05 5.27
C PHE A 45 24.25 3.42 6.23
N VAL A 46 25.40 2.74 6.11
CA VAL A 46 26.64 3.05 6.86
C VAL A 46 27.02 4.52 6.69
N GLN A 47 26.72 5.12 5.53
CA GLN A 47 26.86 6.55 5.28
C GLN A 47 25.51 7.17 4.95
N LYS A 48 25.07 8.14 5.76
CA LYS A 48 23.87 8.94 5.48
C LYS A 48 24.04 9.69 4.15
N LEU A 49 23.06 9.59 3.26
CA LEU A 49 23.06 10.27 1.97
C LEU A 49 22.92 11.79 2.20
N ARG A 50 24.00 12.55 2.03
CA ARG A 50 23.97 14.02 2.11
C ARG A 50 23.41 14.58 0.80
N TRP A 51 22.70 15.71 0.86
CA TRP A 51 22.08 16.26 -0.35
C TRP A 51 23.08 16.82 -1.37
N TRP A 52 24.32 17.13 -0.92
CA TRP A 52 25.39 17.74 -1.72
C TRP A 52 26.47 16.78 -2.22
N THR A 53 26.30 15.47 -2.06
CA THR A 53 27.26 14.50 -2.60
C THR A 53 27.06 14.32 -4.10
N TRP A 54 28.14 14.49 -4.89
CA TRP A 54 28.11 14.37 -6.35
C TRP A 54 27.68 12.98 -6.85
N ASP A 55 27.94 11.93 -6.09
CA ASP A 55 27.55 10.55 -6.40
C ASP A 55 26.13 10.17 -5.90
N ARG A 56 25.33 11.17 -5.48
CA ARG A 56 23.99 10.97 -4.92
C ARG A 56 23.06 10.17 -5.84
N TRP A 57 23.08 10.44 -7.14
CA TRP A 57 22.22 9.75 -8.10
C TRP A 57 22.54 8.25 -8.17
N ARG A 58 23.85 7.92 -8.15
CA ARG A 58 24.34 6.55 -8.22
C ARG A 58 23.97 5.78 -6.95
N ARG A 59 24.19 6.41 -5.78
CA ARG A 59 23.79 5.84 -4.48
C ARG A 59 22.27 5.66 -4.40
N ARG A 60 21.47 6.65 -4.82
CA ARG A 60 20.00 6.54 -4.83
C ARG A 60 19.51 5.38 -5.68
N LYS A 61 20.16 5.10 -6.82
CA LYS A 61 19.83 3.95 -7.67
C LYS A 61 20.09 2.62 -6.95
N GLN A 62 21.22 2.50 -6.23
CA GLN A 62 21.52 1.31 -5.43
C GLN A 62 20.51 1.10 -4.30
N ILE A 63 20.13 2.19 -3.61
CA ILE A 63 19.11 2.15 -2.54
C ILE A 63 17.77 1.63 -3.06
N LEU A 64 17.33 2.11 -4.22
CA LEU A 64 16.09 1.67 -4.85
C LEU A 64 16.17 0.21 -5.29
N ALA A 65 17.30 -0.22 -5.86
CA ALA A 65 17.49 -1.61 -6.27
C ALA A 65 17.43 -2.58 -5.07
N GLU A 66 18.07 -2.25 -3.95
CA GLU A 66 18.00 -3.07 -2.73
C GLU A 66 16.60 -3.07 -2.13
N ARG A 67 15.91 -1.93 -2.11
CA ARG A 67 14.50 -1.87 -1.70
C ARG A 67 13.63 -2.80 -2.54
N ASP A 68 13.77 -2.74 -3.86
CA ASP A 68 12.95 -3.53 -4.78
C ASP A 68 13.23 -5.03 -4.62
N ARG A 69 14.49 -5.41 -4.39
CA ARG A 69 14.89 -6.78 -4.04
C ARG A 69 14.20 -7.27 -2.76
N LEU A 70 14.28 -6.51 -1.67
CA LEU A 70 13.63 -6.86 -0.40
C LEU A 70 12.10 -6.96 -0.54
N GLN A 71 11.49 -6.10 -1.35
CA GLN A 71 10.06 -6.17 -1.63
C GLN A 71 9.69 -7.45 -2.39
N GLN A 72 10.49 -7.85 -3.38
CA GLN A 72 10.30 -9.11 -4.10
C GLN A 72 10.44 -10.32 -3.18
N ASP A 73 11.41 -10.30 -2.25
CA ASP A 73 11.60 -11.37 -1.26
C ASP A 73 10.39 -11.49 -0.31
N ILE A 74 9.83 -10.38 0.15
CA ILE A 74 8.61 -10.39 0.98
C ILE A 74 7.43 -10.98 0.19
N VAL A 75 7.26 -10.58 -1.07
CA VAL A 75 6.17 -11.08 -1.93
C VAL A 75 6.34 -12.57 -2.22
N SER A 76 7.58 -13.04 -2.45
CA SER A 76 7.86 -14.45 -2.72
C SER A 76 7.64 -15.31 -1.49
N ILE A 77 8.07 -14.88 -0.30
CA ILE A 77 7.75 -15.53 0.97
C ILE A 77 6.23 -15.65 1.11
N ARG A 78 5.47 -14.56 0.90
CA ARG A 78 4.01 -14.57 1.03
C ARG A 78 3.32 -15.54 0.05
N ARG A 79 3.83 -15.68 -1.17
CA ARG A 79 3.33 -16.66 -2.15
C ARG A 79 3.62 -18.10 -1.69
N ASN A 80 4.80 -18.35 -1.15
CA ASN A 80 5.21 -19.67 -0.70
C ASN A 80 4.60 -20.07 0.65
N SER A 81 4.17 -19.10 1.46
CA SER A 81 3.50 -19.32 2.75
C SER A 81 1.99 -19.49 2.66
N SER A 82 1.37 -19.39 1.48
CA SER A 82 -0.05 -19.70 1.30
C SER A 82 -0.24 -21.22 1.22
N PRO A 83 -0.85 -21.88 2.23
CA PRO A 83 -1.15 -23.30 2.18
C PRO A 83 -2.41 -23.48 1.32
N GLY A 84 -2.22 -23.65 0.02
CA GLY A 84 -3.32 -23.77 -0.93
C GLY A 84 -3.04 -24.72 -2.10
N SER A 85 -2.05 -25.60 -1.98
CA SER A 85 -1.73 -26.58 -3.03
C SER A 85 -1.10 -27.83 -2.42
N ASN A 86 -1.92 -28.63 -1.76
CA ASN A 86 -1.77 -30.06 -1.58
C ASN A 86 -3.11 -30.58 -1.07
N LEU A 87 -4.03 -30.80 -2.00
CA LEU A 87 -5.03 -31.88 -2.06
C LEU A 87 -5.70 -31.83 -3.45
#